data_AF-A0A918B096-F1
#
_entry.id   AF-A0A918B096-F1
#
_cell.length_a   1.000
_cell.length_b   1.000
_cell.length_c   1.000
_cell.angle_alpha   90.00
_cell.angle_beta   90.00
_cell.angle_gamma   90.00
#
_symmetry.space_group_name_H-M   'P 1'
#
loop_
_entity.id
_entity.type
_entity.pdbx_description
1 polymer ?
#
loop_
_entity_poly.entity_id
_entity_poly.type
_entity_poly.pdbx_seq_one_letter_code
_entity_poly.pdbx_strand_id
1 'polypeptide(L)'
;MTDAGRVRQTGEVAKEEASVTASQAGQAGREVAGSAAEQAKAVAGEARQQAGSAIRDLRRRVRDEGQGQTERLAGTVRKWADDLEGMTQNAPDDSPARGLVAQAANGGRRAADYLDQHGVDGLVSDLQGFARRRPGVFLGGAVLAGVMAGRLMKAGKAAHSGDGDARQAPDTAEPVLPPGEPTPTELPEYPRVV
;
A
#
# COMPACT_ATOMS: atom_id res chain seq x y z
N MET A 1 -4.12 25.35 34.57
CA MET A 1 -3.41 25.57 33.29
C MET A 1 -3.79 24.41 32.38
N THR A 2 -4.64 24.64 31.38
CA THR A 2 -5.43 23.60 30.68
C THR A 2 -4.67 22.94 29.53
N ASP A 3 -4.71 21.60 29.49
CA ASP A 3 -4.08 20.71 28.50
C ASP A 3 -4.41 21.06 27.02
N ALA A 4 -5.61 21.59 26.78
CA ALA A 4 -6.05 22.09 25.47
C ALA A 4 -5.19 23.24 24.89
N GLY A 5 -4.50 24.00 25.73
CA GLY A 5 -3.60 25.07 25.29
C GLY A 5 -2.29 24.55 24.69
N ARG A 6 -1.78 23.42 25.21
CA ARG A 6 -0.52 22.83 24.75
C ARG A 6 -0.68 22.15 23.40
N VAL A 7 -1.81 21.47 23.18
CA VAL A 7 -2.15 20.81 21.90
C VAL A 7 -2.36 21.82 20.77
N ARG A 8 -2.94 22.99 21.06
CA ARG A 8 -3.05 24.08 20.08
C ARG A 8 -1.69 24.69 19.76
N GLN A 9 -0.86 24.94 20.77
CA GLN A 9 0.47 25.51 20.58
C GLN A 9 1.39 24.56 19.78
N THR A 10 1.37 23.25 20.07
CA THR A 10 2.11 22.27 19.26
C THR A 10 1.54 22.11 17.86
N GLY A 11 0.22 22.22 17.68
CA GLY A 11 -0.42 22.20 16.36
C GLY A 11 -0.05 23.43 15.51
N GLU A 12 0.05 24.61 16.10
CA GLU A 12 0.47 25.83 15.41
C GLU A 12 1.95 25.79 15.03
N VAL A 13 2.83 25.35 15.94
CA VAL A 13 4.26 25.18 15.65
C VAL A 13 4.49 24.14 14.56
N ALA A 14 3.80 22.98 14.62
CA ALA A 14 3.91 21.96 13.57
C ALA A 14 3.39 22.44 12.21
N LYS A 15 2.32 23.26 12.21
CA LYS A 15 1.77 23.85 10.98
C LYS A 15 2.72 24.90 10.41
N GLU A 16 3.37 25.69 11.24
CA GLU A 16 4.31 26.73 10.83
C GLU A 16 5.59 26.10 10.27
N GLU A 17 6.18 25.13 10.96
CA GLU A 17 7.30 24.35 10.43
C GLU A 17 6.95 23.64 9.12
N ALA A 18 5.79 22.99 9.04
CA ALA A 18 5.32 22.36 7.81
C ALA A 18 5.13 23.38 6.68
N SER A 19 4.67 24.60 6.97
CA SER A 19 4.50 25.65 5.97
C SER A 19 5.83 26.21 5.45
N VAL A 20 6.84 26.29 6.32
CA VAL A 20 8.20 26.73 5.96
C VAL A 20 8.89 25.66 5.11
N THR A 21 8.82 24.39 5.53
CA THR A 21 9.34 23.26 4.74
C THR A 21 8.62 23.11 3.41
N ALA A 22 7.28 23.24 3.39
CA ALA A 22 6.51 23.18 2.15
C ALA A 22 6.84 24.34 1.20
N SER A 23 7.12 25.54 1.74
CA SER A 23 7.51 26.70 0.94
C SER A 23 8.91 26.53 0.34
N GLN A 24 9.87 26.01 1.11
CA GLN A 24 11.23 25.72 0.63
C GLN A 24 11.24 24.57 -0.39
N ALA A 25 10.53 23.47 -0.12
CA ALA A 25 10.34 22.37 -1.06
C ALA A 25 9.59 22.82 -2.33
N GLY A 26 8.65 23.75 -2.19
CA GLY A 26 7.90 24.33 -3.31
C GLY A 26 8.73 25.26 -4.20
N GLN A 27 9.85 25.81 -3.72
CA GLN A 27 10.78 26.60 -4.53
C GLN A 27 11.79 25.70 -5.24
N ALA A 28 12.45 24.79 -4.51
CA ALA A 28 13.37 23.81 -5.09
C ALA A 28 12.68 22.86 -6.09
N GLY A 29 11.41 22.50 -5.82
CA GLY A 29 10.63 21.64 -6.70
C GLY A 29 10.27 22.29 -8.04
N ARG A 30 10.22 23.62 -8.15
CA ARG A 30 9.85 24.31 -9.41
C ARG A 30 10.95 24.21 -10.47
N GLU A 31 12.22 24.26 -10.06
CA GLU A 31 13.36 24.14 -10.98
C GLU A 31 13.53 22.70 -11.49
N VAL A 32 13.39 21.71 -10.61
CA VAL A 32 13.50 20.29 -10.98
C VAL A 32 12.27 19.79 -11.74
N ALA A 33 11.08 20.36 -11.47
CA ALA A 33 9.84 19.99 -12.15
C ALA A 33 9.86 20.30 -13.65
N GLY A 34 10.59 21.33 -14.11
CA GLY A 34 10.68 21.68 -15.53
C GLY A 34 11.28 20.53 -16.36
N SER A 35 12.48 20.08 -16.00
CA SER A 35 13.22 19.03 -16.71
C SER A 35 12.65 17.63 -16.45
N ALA A 36 12.18 17.36 -15.23
CA ALA A 36 11.56 16.09 -14.90
C ALA A 36 10.18 15.92 -15.56
N ALA A 37 9.42 17.01 -15.77
CA ALA A 37 8.12 16.93 -16.44
C ALA A 37 8.24 16.54 -17.92
N GLU A 38 9.29 16.96 -18.61
CA GLU A 38 9.52 16.58 -20.01
C GLU A 38 9.88 15.09 -20.14
N GLN A 39 10.77 14.59 -19.29
CA GLN A 39 11.11 13.17 -19.25
C GLN A 39 9.93 12.30 -18.78
N ALA A 40 9.18 12.79 -17.78
CA ALA A 40 7.98 12.12 -17.31
C ALA A 40 6.89 12.05 -18.37
N LYS A 41 6.75 13.06 -19.26
CA LYS A 41 5.81 13.01 -20.38
C LYS A 41 6.16 11.91 -21.38
N ALA A 42 7.45 11.72 -21.68
CA ALA A 42 7.90 10.65 -22.58
C ALA A 42 7.60 9.26 -21.99
N VAL A 43 8.02 9.03 -20.74
CA VAL A 43 7.79 7.77 -20.02
C VAL A 43 6.28 7.53 -19.79
N ALA A 44 5.51 8.57 -19.45
CA ALA A 44 4.07 8.46 -19.29
C ALA A 44 3.36 8.13 -20.61
N GLY A 45 3.84 8.64 -21.74
CA GLY A 45 3.29 8.34 -23.07
C GLY A 45 3.42 6.87 -23.44
N GLU A 46 4.58 6.28 -23.18
CA GLU A 46 4.85 4.87 -23.42
C GLU A 46 4.15 3.97 -22.39
N ALA A 47 4.25 4.30 -21.10
CA ALA A 47 3.56 3.59 -20.03
C ALA A 47 2.03 3.61 -20.23
N ARG A 48 1.45 4.71 -20.71
CA ARG A 48 0.00 4.79 -20.99
C ARG A 48 -0.42 3.86 -22.13
N GLN A 49 0.42 3.67 -23.14
CA GLN A 49 0.14 2.74 -24.23
C GLN A 49 0.19 1.29 -23.75
N GLN A 50 1.24 0.93 -23.01
CA GLN A 50 1.43 -0.41 -22.45
C GLN A 50 0.40 -0.75 -21.35
N ALA A 51 0.11 0.19 -20.45
CA ALA A 51 -0.94 0.02 -19.45
C ALA A 51 -2.33 -0.01 -20.10
N GLY A 52 -2.54 0.77 -21.16
CA GLY A 52 -3.80 0.81 -21.88
C GLY A 52 -4.17 -0.52 -22.53
N SER A 53 -3.21 -1.22 -23.13
CA SER A 53 -3.44 -2.58 -23.66
C SER A 53 -3.72 -3.56 -22.53
N ALA A 54 -2.88 -3.58 -21.49
CA ALA A 54 -3.07 -4.47 -20.34
C ALA A 54 -4.43 -4.29 -19.65
N ILE A 55 -4.89 -3.05 -19.47
CA ILE A 55 -6.20 -2.74 -18.88
C ILE A 55 -7.34 -3.17 -19.80
N ARG A 56 -7.23 -2.96 -21.12
CA ARG A 56 -8.23 -3.43 -22.08
C ARG A 56 -8.34 -4.94 -22.08
N ASP A 57 -7.21 -5.63 -22.03
CA ASP A 57 -7.16 -7.10 -21.99
C ASP A 57 -7.73 -7.64 -20.68
N LEU A 58 -7.38 -7.03 -19.55
CA LEU A 58 -7.97 -7.34 -18.25
C LEU A 58 -9.48 -7.12 -18.26
N ARG A 59 -9.97 -6.00 -18.81
CA ARG A 59 -11.40 -5.69 -18.89
C ARG A 59 -12.15 -6.71 -19.73
N ARG A 60 -11.57 -7.13 -20.87
CA ARG A 60 -12.14 -8.19 -21.72
C ARG A 60 -12.21 -9.50 -20.94
N ARG A 61 -11.10 -9.95 -20.35
CA ARG A 61 -11.05 -11.16 -19.51
C ARG A 61 -12.05 -11.13 -18.35
N VAL A 62 -12.14 -10.04 -17.60
CA VAL A 62 -13.11 -9.91 -16.50
C VAL A 62 -14.56 -9.96 -17.01
N ARG A 63 -14.84 -9.39 -18.19
CA ARG A 63 -16.19 -9.43 -18.78
C ARG A 63 -16.53 -10.81 -19.34
N ASP A 64 -15.56 -11.49 -19.94
CA ASP A 64 -15.73 -12.75 -20.65
C ASP A 64 -15.63 -13.96 -19.69
N GLU A 65 -14.81 -13.89 -18.63
CA GLU A 65 -14.62 -14.92 -17.59
C GLU A 65 -15.45 -14.65 -16.31
N GLY A 66 -15.94 -13.43 -16.11
CA GLY A 66 -16.60 -12.99 -14.88
C GLY A 66 -17.92 -13.69 -14.56
N GLN A 67 -18.62 -14.25 -15.55
CA GLN A 67 -19.87 -14.98 -15.28
C GLN A 67 -19.65 -16.31 -14.54
N GLY A 68 -18.48 -16.96 -14.67
CA GLY A 68 -18.21 -18.27 -14.05
C GLY A 68 -17.41 -18.22 -12.72
N GLN A 69 -16.71 -17.12 -12.44
CA GLN A 69 -15.86 -16.98 -11.24
C GLN A 69 -16.52 -16.16 -10.11
N THR A 70 -17.57 -15.39 -10.44
CA THR A 70 -18.29 -14.55 -9.47
C THR A 70 -18.91 -15.36 -8.33
N GLU A 71 -19.43 -16.55 -8.61
CA GLU A 71 -20.00 -17.43 -7.57
C GLU A 71 -18.95 -17.93 -6.57
N ARG A 72 -17.74 -18.26 -7.06
CA ARG A 72 -16.62 -18.73 -6.23
C ARG A 72 -16.05 -17.60 -5.37
N LEU A 73 -15.99 -16.39 -5.93
CA LEU A 73 -15.60 -15.18 -5.19
C LEU A 73 -16.66 -14.79 -4.15
N ALA A 74 -17.95 -14.85 -4.49
CA ALA A 74 -19.03 -14.57 -3.56
C ALA A 74 -19.02 -15.51 -2.35
N GLY A 75 -18.75 -16.82 -2.57
CA GLY A 75 -18.58 -17.78 -1.48
C GLY A 75 -17.39 -17.47 -0.58
N THR A 76 -16.27 -17.03 -1.16
CA THR A 76 -15.06 -16.66 -0.40
C THR A 76 -15.26 -15.39 0.43
N VAL A 77 -15.92 -14.37 -0.15
CA VAL A 77 -16.25 -13.12 0.54
C VAL A 77 -17.26 -13.36 1.65
N ARG A 78 -18.26 -14.23 1.45
CA ARG A 78 -19.22 -14.59 2.48
C ARG A 78 -18.55 -15.28 3.67
N LYS A 79 -17.67 -16.24 3.41
CA LYS A 79 -16.88 -16.90 4.46
C LYS A 79 -16.06 -15.91 5.29
N TRP A 80 -15.41 -14.94 4.64
CA TRP A 80 -14.67 -13.90 5.37
C TRP A 80 -15.58 -12.97 6.16
N ALA A 81 -16.76 -12.63 5.63
CA ALA A 81 -17.75 -11.84 6.35
C ALA A 81 -18.22 -12.57 7.61
N ASP A 82 -18.51 -13.87 7.50
CA ASP A 82 -18.93 -14.72 8.63
C ASP A 82 -17.81 -14.82 9.70
N ASP A 83 -16.55 -14.97 9.28
CA ASP A 83 -15.38 -15.01 10.18
C ASP A 83 -15.13 -13.65 10.89
N LEU A 84 -15.27 -12.53 10.17
CA LEU A 84 -15.12 -11.19 10.75
C LEU A 84 -16.29 -10.84 11.67
N GLU A 85 -17.51 -11.22 11.32
CA GLU A 85 -18.69 -11.00 12.18
C GLU A 85 -18.52 -11.76 13.51
N GLY A 86 -18.01 -13.00 13.48
CA GLY A 86 -17.65 -13.76 14.67
C GLY A 86 -16.55 -13.11 15.53
N MET A 87 -15.58 -12.43 14.92
CA MET A 87 -14.57 -11.65 15.66
C MET A 87 -15.15 -10.36 16.25
N THR A 88 -16.08 -9.71 15.55
CA THR A 88 -16.64 -8.41 15.94
C THR A 88 -17.65 -8.55 17.06
N GLN A 89 -18.42 -9.65 17.09
CA GLN A 89 -19.33 -9.99 18.19
C GLN A 89 -18.60 -10.25 19.53
N ASN A 90 -17.28 -10.52 19.48
CA ASN A 90 -16.43 -10.75 20.65
C ASN A 90 -15.49 -9.57 20.98
N ALA A 91 -15.63 -8.43 20.29
CA ALA A 91 -14.76 -7.27 20.47
C ALA A 91 -15.22 -6.39 21.66
N PRO A 92 -14.32 -6.01 22.60
CA PRO A 92 -14.66 -5.16 23.75
C PRO A 92 -15.16 -3.76 23.36
N ASP A 93 -16.19 -3.27 24.06
CA ASP A 93 -17.00 -2.08 23.73
C ASP A 93 -16.31 -0.70 23.84
N ASP A 94 -15.09 -0.63 24.39
CA ASP A 94 -14.55 0.61 24.98
C ASP A 94 -13.36 1.23 24.23
N SER A 95 -13.44 1.30 22.89
CA SER A 95 -12.36 1.84 22.04
C SER A 95 -12.69 3.20 21.42
N PRO A 96 -11.77 4.19 21.47
CA PRO A 96 -11.85 5.46 20.73
C PRO A 96 -12.06 5.28 19.21
N ALA A 97 -11.78 4.08 18.68
CA ALA A 97 -12.07 3.71 17.31
C ALA A 97 -13.57 3.79 16.96
N ARG A 98 -14.49 3.67 17.93
CA ARG A 98 -15.95 3.69 17.68
C ARG A 98 -16.41 5.00 17.03
N GLY A 99 -15.79 6.13 17.40
CA GLY A 99 -16.07 7.44 16.78
C GLY A 99 -15.60 7.53 15.33
N LEU A 100 -14.43 6.98 15.03
CA LEU A 100 -13.90 6.90 13.67
C LEU A 100 -14.70 5.93 12.81
N VAL A 101 -15.10 4.79 13.37
CA VAL A 101 -15.97 3.80 12.73
C VAL A 101 -17.35 4.40 12.45
N ALA A 102 -17.92 5.17 13.38
CA ALA A 102 -19.19 5.87 13.16
C ALA A 102 -19.08 6.94 12.06
N GLN A 103 -17.96 7.67 12.00
CA GLN A 103 -17.71 8.66 10.96
C GLN A 103 -17.49 8.01 9.59
N ALA A 104 -16.78 6.87 9.55
CA ALA A 104 -16.62 6.04 8.37
C ALA A 104 -17.96 5.45 7.90
N ALA A 105 -18.81 4.98 8.82
CA ALA A 105 -20.15 4.46 8.51
C ALA A 105 -21.05 5.54 7.90
N ASN A 106 -20.99 6.78 8.41
CA ASN A 106 -21.68 7.93 7.81
C ASN A 106 -21.14 8.31 6.43
N GLY A 107 -19.84 8.12 6.19
CA GLY A 107 -19.24 8.27 4.86
C GLY A 107 -19.69 7.17 3.90
N GLY A 108 -19.71 5.93 4.38
CA GLY A 108 -20.13 4.74 3.62
C GLY A 108 -21.59 4.82 3.18
N ARG A 109 -22.50 5.27 4.05
CA ARG A 109 -23.91 5.53 3.69
C ARG A 109 -24.03 6.53 2.54
N ARG A 110 -23.34 7.67 2.63
CA ARG A 110 -23.35 8.67 1.57
C ARG A 110 -22.74 8.17 0.26
N ALA A 111 -21.71 7.34 0.34
CA ALA A 111 -21.15 6.69 -0.84
C ALA A 111 -22.13 5.68 -1.46
N ALA A 112 -22.86 4.91 -0.64
CA ALA A 112 -23.89 3.99 -1.09
C ALA A 112 -25.07 4.74 -1.75
N ASP A 113 -25.57 5.80 -1.12
CA ASP A 113 -26.65 6.64 -1.67
C ASP A 113 -26.24 7.30 -2.99
N TYR A 114 -25.00 7.76 -3.09
CA TYR A 114 -24.46 8.33 -4.32
C TYR A 114 -24.35 7.27 -5.42
N LEU A 115 -23.89 6.06 -5.07
CA LEU A 115 -23.77 4.94 -6.00
C LEU A 115 -25.14 4.46 -6.49
N ASP A 116 -26.14 4.44 -5.62
CA ASP A 116 -27.53 4.10 -5.98
C ASP A 116 -28.13 5.12 -6.96
N GLN A 117 -27.88 6.41 -6.73
CA GLN A 117 -28.44 7.48 -7.55
C GLN A 117 -27.71 7.72 -8.87
N HIS A 118 -26.37 7.62 -8.89
CA HIS A 118 -25.54 8.01 -10.04
C HIS A 118 -24.83 6.82 -10.71
N GLY A 119 -24.92 5.64 -10.12
CA GLY A 119 -24.20 4.45 -10.57
C GLY A 119 -22.68 4.61 -10.49
N VAL A 120 -21.98 3.57 -10.95
CA VAL A 120 -20.52 3.55 -11.01
C VAL A 120 -20.00 4.57 -12.03
N ASP A 121 -20.71 4.75 -13.14
CA ASP A 121 -20.28 5.68 -14.21
C ASP A 121 -20.29 7.13 -13.74
N GLY A 122 -21.27 7.54 -12.91
CA GLY A 122 -21.30 8.86 -12.30
C GLY A 122 -20.12 9.11 -11.35
N LEU A 123 -19.81 8.13 -10.50
CA LEU A 123 -18.67 8.21 -9.58
C LEU A 123 -17.34 8.36 -10.33
N VAL A 124 -17.14 7.60 -11.41
CA VAL A 124 -15.93 7.67 -12.24
C VAL A 124 -15.82 9.03 -12.93
N SER A 125 -16.94 9.57 -13.42
CA SER A 125 -17.00 10.90 -14.04
C SER A 125 -16.61 12.01 -13.05
N ASP A 126 -17.11 11.94 -11.81
CA ASP A 126 -16.79 12.91 -10.76
C ASP A 126 -15.33 12.81 -10.29
N LEU A 127 -14.81 11.59 -10.14
CA LEU A 127 -13.38 11.37 -9.88
C LEU A 127 -12.51 11.94 -11.01
N GLN A 128 -12.91 11.75 -12.27
CA GLN A 128 -12.22 12.29 -13.42
C GLN A 128 -12.24 13.84 -13.41
N GLY A 129 -13.38 14.43 -13.05
CA GLY A 129 -13.51 15.87 -12.83
C GLY A 129 -12.58 16.38 -11.73
N PHE A 130 -12.51 15.69 -10.60
CA PHE A 130 -11.60 16.02 -9.50
C PHE A 130 -10.13 15.91 -9.91
N ALA A 131 -9.74 14.82 -10.59
CA ALA A 131 -8.38 14.59 -11.06
C ALA A 131 -7.91 15.69 -12.02
N ARG A 132 -8.79 16.16 -12.92
CA ARG A 132 -8.50 17.27 -13.84
C ARG A 132 -8.36 18.61 -13.12
N ARG A 133 -9.15 18.85 -12.07
CA ARG A 133 -9.14 20.12 -11.31
C ARG A 133 -7.98 20.21 -10.32
N ARG A 134 -7.53 19.07 -9.77
CA ARG A 134 -6.47 19.01 -8.75
C ARG A 134 -5.49 17.86 -9.03
N PRO A 135 -4.68 17.95 -10.09
CA PRO A 135 -3.80 16.86 -10.52
C PRO A 135 -2.78 16.44 -9.43
N GLY A 136 -2.23 17.39 -8.66
CA GLY A 136 -1.24 17.08 -7.62
C GLY A 136 -1.80 16.24 -6.45
N VAL A 137 -3.00 16.59 -5.96
CA VAL A 137 -3.64 15.85 -4.86
C VAL A 137 -4.06 14.46 -5.31
N PHE A 138 -4.60 14.36 -6.53
CA PHE A 138 -4.99 13.08 -7.09
C PHE A 138 -3.80 12.13 -7.27
N LEU A 139 -2.69 12.61 -7.85
CA LEU A 139 -1.50 11.77 -8.04
C LEU A 139 -0.87 11.36 -6.71
N GLY A 140 -0.73 12.28 -5.75
CA GLY A 140 -0.22 11.96 -4.42
C GLY A 140 -1.09 10.94 -3.68
N GLY A 141 -2.41 11.11 -3.74
CA GLY A 141 -3.36 10.16 -3.18
C GLY A 141 -3.35 8.81 -3.88
N ALA A 142 -3.26 8.78 -5.21
CA ALA A 142 -3.24 7.55 -6.00
C ALA A 142 -1.98 6.71 -5.74
N VAL A 143 -0.82 7.35 -5.57
CA VAL A 143 0.41 6.63 -5.20
C VAL A 143 0.26 6.01 -3.81
N LEU A 144 -0.20 6.78 -2.82
CA LEU A 144 -0.41 6.28 -1.46
C LEU A 144 -1.40 5.11 -1.43
N ALA A 145 -2.56 5.30 -2.06
CA ALA A 145 -3.60 4.28 -2.17
C ALA A 145 -3.12 3.05 -2.93
N GLY A 146 -2.35 3.24 -4.01
CA GLY A 146 -1.78 2.16 -4.81
C GLY A 146 -0.79 1.31 -4.02
N VAL A 147 0.06 1.91 -3.18
CA VAL A 147 0.98 1.18 -2.30
C VAL A 147 0.20 0.38 -1.26
N MET A 148 -0.80 0.98 -0.62
CA MET A 148 -1.65 0.29 0.35
C MET A 148 -2.39 -0.90 -0.28
N ALA A 149 -3.06 -0.66 -1.41
CA ALA A 149 -3.81 -1.69 -2.13
C ALA A 149 -2.89 -2.80 -2.67
N GLY A 150 -1.73 -2.44 -3.22
CA GLY A 150 -0.75 -3.39 -3.73
C GLY A 150 -0.17 -4.28 -2.63
N ARG A 151 0.11 -3.71 -1.46
CA ARG A 151 0.57 -4.49 -0.30
C ARG A 151 -0.51 -5.42 0.23
N LEU A 152 -1.76 -4.98 0.27
CA LEU A 152 -2.89 -5.83 0.67
C LEU A 152 -3.13 -6.97 -0.32
N MET A 153 -3.10 -6.70 -1.63
CA MET A 153 -3.25 -7.72 -2.66
C MET A 153 -2.11 -8.75 -2.62
N LYS A 154 -0.87 -8.31 -2.32
CA LYS A 154 0.27 -9.22 -2.12
C LYS A 154 0.13 -10.08 -0.86
N ALA A 155 -0.35 -9.50 0.23
CA ALA A 155 -0.58 -10.21 1.50
C ALA A 155 -1.73 -11.21 1.39
N GLY A 156 -2.85 -10.83 0.77
CA GLY A 156 -3.99 -11.73 0.53
C GLY A 156 -3.64 -12.91 -0.40
N LYS A 157 -2.73 -12.70 -1.36
CA LYS A 157 -2.20 -13.79 -2.19
C LYS A 157 -1.33 -14.76 -1.40
N ALA A 158 -0.56 -14.29 -0.42
CA ALA A 158 0.24 -15.15 0.45
C ALA A 158 -0.63 -15.97 1.42
N ALA A 159 -1.78 -15.43 1.85
CA ALA A 159 -2.76 -16.14 2.67
C ALA A 159 -3.49 -17.28 1.92
N HIS A 160 -3.49 -17.27 0.58
CA HIS A 160 -4.16 -18.27 -0.25
C HIS A 160 -3.23 -19.41 -0.73
N SER A 161 -1.98 -19.47 -0.26
CA SER A 161 -1.01 -20.53 -0.57
C SER A 161 -0.60 -21.34 0.67
N GLY A 162 -1.38 -21.28 1.75
CA GLY A 162 -1.01 -21.80 3.07
C GLY A 162 -1.70 -23.08 3.53
N ASP A 163 -2.50 -23.76 2.70
CA ASP A 163 -3.13 -25.03 3.06
C ASP A 163 -3.10 -26.00 1.89
N GLY A 164 -2.04 -26.81 1.83
CA GLY A 164 -1.95 -27.91 0.86
C GLY A 164 -0.55 -28.15 0.32
N ASP A 165 0.45 -28.38 1.16
CA ASP A 165 1.29 -29.55 0.90
C ASP A 165 1.88 -30.14 2.18
N ALA A 166 1.77 -31.45 2.26
CA ALA A 166 2.09 -32.27 3.39
C ALA A 166 3.60 -32.50 3.49
N ARG A 167 4.08 -32.68 4.73
CA ARG A 167 5.10 -33.68 5.09
C ARG A 167 6.11 -34.04 4.00
N GLN A 168 7.14 -33.23 3.83
CA GLN A 168 8.42 -33.76 3.37
C GLN A 168 9.50 -33.28 4.34
N ALA A 169 9.81 -34.15 5.30
CA ALA A 169 11.07 -34.07 6.02
C ALA A 169 12.21 -34.33 5.02
N PRO A 170 13.20 -33.46 4.90
CA PRO A 170 14.55 -33.90 4.67
C PRO A 170 15.13 -34.25 6.05
N ASP A 171 15.06 -35.53 6.36
CA ASP A 171 16.09 -36.16 7.19
C ASP A 171 17.43 -35.93 6.50
N THR A 172 18.31 -35.14 7.11
CA THR A 172 19.78 -35.23 7.15
C THR A 172 20.30 -33.90 7.66
N ALA A 173 20.46 -33.81 8.98
CA ALA A 173 21.36 -32.84 9.57
C ALA A 173 22.81 -33.28 9.26
N GLU A 174 23.41 -32.75 8.19
CA GLU A 174 24.87 -32.70 8.11
C GLU A 174 25.36 -31.41 8.81
N PRO A 175 26.19 -31.51 9.86
CA PRO A 175 26.77 -30.34 10.49
C PRO A 175 27.80 -29.73 9.54
N VAL A 176 27.46 -28.60 8.93
CA VAL A 176 28.45 -27.74 8.27
C VAL A 176 29.42 -27.22 9.33
N LEU A 177 30.66 -27.73 9.29
CA LEU A 177 31.79 -27.18 10.03
C LEU A 177 31.95 -25.69 9.68
N PRO A 178 32.25 -24.82 10.66
CA PRO A 178 32.60 -23.44 10.38
C PRO A 178 33.88 -23.39 9.49
N PRO A 179 33.98 -22.43 8.55
CA PRO A 179 35.19 -22.24 7.76
C PRO A 179 36.36 -21.93 8.69
N GLY A 180 37.47 -22.66 8.50
CA GLY A 180 38.66 -22.60 9.35
C GLY A 180 39.19 -21.19 9.55
N GLU A 181 39.55 -20.89 10.79
CA GLU A 181 40.38 -19.74 11.12
C GLU A 181 41.69 -19.83 10.32
N PRO A 182 42.22 -18.72 9.78
CA PRO A 182 43.55 -18.73 9.20
C PRO A 182 44.56 -19.07 10.30
N THR A 183 45.23 -20.21 10.17
CA THR A 183 46.34 -20.61 11.02
C THR A 183 47.37 -19.48 11.04
N PRO A 184 47.79 -18.97 12.22
CA PRO A 184 48.92 -18.07 12.28
C PRO A 184 50.13 -18.77 11.66
N THR A 185 50.70 -18.18 10.62
CA THR A 185 51.96 -18.64 10.05
C THR A 185 53.04 -18.43 11.11
N GLU A 186 53.42 -19.53 11.76
CA GLU A 186 54.59 -19.61 12.62
C GLU A 186 55.81 -19.26 11.76
N LEU A 187 56.37 -18.06 11.97
CA LEU A 187 57.60 -17.63 11.31
C LEU A 187 58.77 -18.45 11.90
N PRO A 188 59.57 -19.15 11.09
CA PRO A 188 60.74 -19.85 11.60
C PRO A 188 61.75 -18.84 12.14
N GLU A 189 62.09 -19.03 13.42
CA GLU A 189 63.14 -18.37 14.16
C GLU A 189 64.49 -18.52 13.44
N TYR A 190 65.08 -17.41 12.98
CA TYR A 190 66.42 -17.43 12.39
C TYR A 190 67.48 -17.42 13.50
N PRO A 191 68.48 -18.32 13.48
CA PRO A 191 69.55 -18.32 14.46
C PRO A 191 70.46 -17.11 14.27
N ARG A 192 70.71 -16.41 15.39
CA ARG A 192 71.73 -15.36 15.53
C ARG A 192 73.11 -15.95 15.25
N VAL A 193 73.80 -15.44 14.24
CA VAL A 193 75.25 -15.64 14.09
C VAL A 193 75.96 -14.43 14.71
N VAL A 194 76.94 -14.73 15.54
CA VAL A 194 77.80 -13.82 16.31
C VAL A 194 78.71 -13.01 15.40
#